data_AF-A0A2S9Z3I6-F1
#
_entry.id   AF-A0A2S9Z3I6-F1
#
_cell.length_a   1.000
_cell.length_b   1.000
_cell.length_c   1.000
_cell.angle_alpha   90.00
_cell.angle_beta   90.00
_cell.angle_gamma   90.00
#
_symmetry.space_group_name_H-M   'P 1'
#
loop_
_entity.id
_entity.type
_entity.pdbx_description
1 polymer ?
#
loop_
_entity_poly.entity_id
_entity_poly.type
_entity_poly.pdbx_seq_one_letter_code
_entity_poly.pdbx_strand_id
1 'polypeptide(L)'
;MEVRVWSNDPTITSADVDFLRKETDRIPFPPQVTHVDYVVFSSGADNLNDTTLAFATEQRRDLINATETKWAPGHLIAVVSLDPRRNGIYCGDDVCSALQLAGTSHLDYSLDAMKPSLRQGNIAAGLFEGVKAASDPTLRRTDNDTSKGTSVWWLLLGGGSAALLLGYGIRRGARQGAELTKRHNRLITEWSRVAHQLDDYDIRANSLTSVFADAQLRHEWTELRDGFVAVEEQLHTIPEAPTEQDLAPYAQDLTEAERTLTMMKNAQNNIDVLYDVEHGDVQRRIIEATKLHLELQKALRTTDDTAEIEQLRELDARALLLRDEPERDTFLDDFALLIADIAEITEAIAASHYSDTTRRSTPKLTSYDWSLGTGYHDYVPLTVWETWHDYDHAPVASASDGSWGASSSSTSYSSGGFSGGGGSSSW
;
A
#
# COMPACT_ATOMS: atom_id res chain seq x y z
N MET A 1 15.56 -20.82 14.97
CA MET A 1 14.20 -20.41 14.60
C MET A 1 13.67 -21.45 13.62
N GLU A 2 12.40 -21.85 13.75
CA GLU A 2 11.74 -22.81 12.87
C GLU A 2 10.68 -22.10 12.02
N VAL A 3 10.60 -22.40 10.72
CA VAL A 3 9.59 -21.83 9.81
C VAL A 3 8.59 -22.89 9.38
N ARG A 4 7.32 -22.67 9.71
CA ARG A 4 6.21 -23.57 9.42
C ARG A 4 5.24 -22.91 8.45
N VAL A 5 4.74 -23.68 7.49
CA VAL A 5 3.75 -23.19 6.52
C VAL A 5 2.60 -24.19 6.50
N TRP A 6 1.39 -23.70 6.68
CA TRP A 6 0.15 -24.46 6.57
C TRP A 6 -0.79 -23.76 5.60
N SER A 7 -1.48 -24.55 4.78
CA SER A 7 -2.53 -24.05 3.92
C SER A 7 -3.57 -25.14 3.67
N ASN A 8 -4.85 -24.77 3.65
CA ASN A 8 -5.93 -25.58 3.08
C ASN A 8 -6.36 -25.09 1.69
N ASP A 9 -5.60 -24.15 1.12
CA ASP A 9 -5.80 -23.65 -0.23
C ASP A 9 -4.80 -24.29 -1.20
N PRO A 10 -5.26 -24.88 -2.32
CA PRO A 10 -4.38 -25.53 -3.28
C PRO A 10 -3.48 -24.55 -4.05
N THR A 11 -3.65 -23.24 -3.93
CA THR A 11 -2.81 -22.23 -4.59
C THR A 11 -1.45 -22.07 -3.93
N ILE A 12 -1.29 -22.43 -2.64
CA ILE A 12 0.02 -22.40 -1.98
C ILE A 12 0.87 -23.56 -2.45
N THR A 13 1.96 -23.22 -3.10
CA THR A 13 2.83 -24.15 -3.79
C THR A 13 3.96 -24.66 -2.89
N SER A 14 4.63 -25.75 -3.26
CA SER A 14 5.87 -26.14 -2.56
C SER A 14 6.98 -25.11 -2.76
N ALA A 15 6.98 -24.39 -3.88
CA ALA A 15 7.93 -23.32 -4.14
C ALA A 15 7.68 -22.12 -3.21
N ASP A 16 6.41 -21.78 -2.95
CA ASP A 16 6.03 -20.76 -1.97
C ASP A 16 6.46 -21.16 -0.56
N VAL A 17 6.28 -22.43 -0.20
CA VAL A 17 6.74 -22.96 1.09
C VAL A 17 8.26 -22.86 1.23
N ASP A 18 9.00 -23.25 0.18
CA ASP A 18 10.47 -23.16 0.17
C ASP A 18 10.95 -21.71 0.19
N PHE A 19 10.28 -20.83 -0.55
CA PHE A 19 10.50 -19.39 -0.56
C PHE A 19 10.33 -18.80 0.84
N LEU A 20 9.17 -19.03 1.47
CA LEU A 20 8.85 -18.56 2.81
C LEU A 20 9.89 -19.04 3.82
N ARG A 21 10.30 -20.31 3.77
CA ARG A 21 11.34 -20.85 4.66
C ARG A 21 12.69 -20.17 4.45
N LYS A 22 13.18 -20.18 3.21
CA LYS A 22 14.52 -19.71 2.87
C LYS A 22 14.69 -18.21 3.13
N GLU A 23 13.70 -17.41 2.77
CA GLU A 23 13.81 -15.96 2.95
C GLU A 23 13.57 -15.54 4.40
N THR A 24 12.69 -16.24 5.13
CA THR A 24 12.50 -15.97 6.56
C THR A 24 13.75 -16.30 7.37
N ASP A 25 14.49 -17.35 7.02
CA ASP A 25 15.76 -17.70 7.68
C ASP A 25 16.85 -16.62 7.57
N ARG A 26 16.70 -15.66 6.64
CA ARG A 26 17.62 -14.54 6.45
C ARG A 26 17.25 -13.31 7.26
N ILE A 27 16.06 -13.27 7.83
CA ILE A 27 15.61 -12.15 8.63
C ILE A 27 16.28 -12.19 10.00
N PRO A 28 16.90 -11.09 10.47
CA PRO A 28 17.59 -11.04 11.75
C PRO A 28 16.59 -10.85 12.91
N PHE A 29 15.84 -11.89 13.26
CA PHE A 29 14.88 -11.82 14.35
C PHE A 29 15.54 -11.74 15.74
N PRO A 30 14.88 -11.09 16.72
CA PRO A 30 15.30 -11.18 18.11
C PRO A 30 15.13 -12.62 18.63
N PRO A 31 15.91 -13.04 19.64
CA PRO A 31 15.94 -14.43 20.12
C PRO A 31 14.60 -14.94 20.67
N GLN A 32 13.67 -14.04 20.99
CA GLN A 32 12.30 -14.34 21.36
C GLN A 32 11.54 -15.03 20.22
N VAL A 33 11.81 -14.70 18.95
CA VAL A 33 11.17 -15.38 17.81
C VAL A 33 11.84 -16.72 17.59
N THR A 34 11.20 -17.76 18.12
CA THR A 34 11.65 -19.14 17.96
C THR A 34 10.94 -19.83 16.80
N HIS A 35 9.74 -19.37 16.45
CA HIS A 35 8.91 -19.90 15.37
C HIS A 35 8.31 -18.77 14.52
N VAL A 36 8.30 -18.97 13.21
CA VAL A 36 7.50 -18.19 12.26
C VAL A 36 6.51 -19.13 11.58
N ASP A 37 5.22 -18.86 11.76
CA ASP A 37 4.13 -19.68 11.23
C ASP A 37 3.36 -18.92 10.14
N TYR A 38 3.34 -19.46 8.93
CA TYR A 38 2.54 -18.96 7.82
C TYR A 38 1.28 -19.80 7.66
N VAL A 39 0.11 -19.16 7.59
CA VAL A 39 -1.19 -19.83 7.53
C VAL A 39 -2.04 -19.24 6.41
N VAL A 40 -2.55 -20.09 5.53
CA VAL A 40 -3.45 -19.65 4.43
C VAL A 40 -4.75 -20.42 4.45
N PHE A 41 -5.85 -19.69 4.61
CA PHE A 41 -7.21 -20.18 4.51
C PHE A 41 -7.79 -19.92 3.13
N SER A 42 -8.31 -20.96 2.47
CA SER A 42 -9.11 -20.82 1.24
C SER A 42 -10.41 -20.07 1.49
N SER A 43 -11.03 -20.32 2.64
CA SER A 43 -12.15 -19.55 3.17
C SER A 43 -12.16 -19.52 4.70
N GLY A 44 -12.77 -18.48 5.26
CA GLY A 44 -12.87 -18.21 6.69
C GLY A 44 -14.15 -17.47 7.06
N ALA A 45 -14.29 -17.13 8.34
CA ALA A 45 -15.34 -16.23 8.81
C ALA A 45 -14.97 -14.77 8.52
N ASP A 46 -15.94 -13.85 8.62
CA ASP A 46 -15.71 -12.40 8.44
C ASP A 46 -14.61 -11.83 9.35
N ASN A 47 -14.45 -12.44 10.54
CA ASN A 47 -13.36 -12.17 11.46
C ASN A 47 -12.21 -13.20 11.28
N LEU A 48 -11.08 -12.74 10.74
CA LEU A 48 -9.89 -13.58 10.57
C LEU A 48 -9.28 -13.99 11.92
N ASN A 49 -9.40 -13.16 12.95
CA ASN A 49 -8.86 -13.48 14.28
C ASN A 49 -9.54 -14.72 14.85
N ASP A 50 -10.87 -14.81 14.72
CA ASP A 50 -11.64 -15.97 15.16
C ASP A 50 -11.35 -17.21 14.31
N THR A 51 -11.22 -17.03 12.99
CA THR A 51 -10.83 -18.10 12.08
C THR A 51 -9.48 -18.70 12.46
N THR A 52 -8.50 -17.83 12.75
CA THR A 52 -7.15 -18.24 13.15
C THR A 52 -7.15 -18.92 14.52
N LEU A 53 -7.92 -18.40 15.49
CA LEU A 53 -8.06 -18.99 16.82
C LEU A 53 -8.73 -20.37 16.77
N ALA A 54 -9.80 -20.51 15.97
CA ALA A 54 -10.47 -21.80 15.75
C ALA A 54 -9.48 -22.82 15.16
N PHE A 55 -8.73 -22.43 14.11
CA PHE A 55 -7.68 -23.27 13.53
C PHE A 55 -6.63 -23.70 14.55
N ALA A 56 -6.13 -22.77 15.36
CA ALA A 56 -5.16 -23.09 16.41
C ALA A 56 -5.75 -24.03 17.47
N THR A 57 -7.01 -23.84 17.85
CA THR A 57 -7.70 -24.67 18.84
C THR A 57 -7.99 -26.08 18.31
N GLU A 58 -8.28 -26.23 17.01
CA GLU A 58 -8.70 -27.52 16.45
C GLU A 58 -7.55 -28.33 15.85
N GLN A 59 -6.57 -27.66 15.25
CA GLN A 59 -5.56 -28.31 14.40
C GLN A 59 -4.12 -28.01 14.80
N ARG A 60 -3.88 -26.85 15.42
CA ARG A 60 -2.53 -26.37 15.76
C ARG A 60 -2.45 -25.86 17.20
N ARG A 61 -2.73 -26.77 18.15
CA ARG A 61 -2.75 -26.48 19.60
C ARG A 61 -1.41 -25.95 20.12
N ASP A 62 -0.33 -26.19 19.37
CA ASP A 62 0.99 -25.63 19.64
C ASP A 62 1.07 -24.11 19.45
N LEU A 63 0.15 -23.50 18.70
CA LEU A 63 0.12 -22.04 18.50
C LEU A 63 -0.51 -21.27 19.64
N ILE A 64 -1.19 -21.92 20.58
CA ILE A 64 -1.80 -21.28 21.76
C ILE A 64 -1.08 -21.71 23.03
N ASN A 65 -1.06 -20.83 24.03
CA ASN A 65 -0.44 -21.13 25.31
C ASN A 65 -1.21 -22.22 26.07
N ALA A 66 -0.58 -22.78 27.13
CA ALA A 66 -1.16 -23.86 27.92
C ALA A 66 -2.51 -23.52 28.59
N THR A 67 -2.82 -22.23 28.78
CA THR A 67 -4.08 -21.76 29.35
C THR A 67 -5.14 -21.45 28.29
N GLU A 68 -4.82 -21.57 27.00
CA GLU A 68 -5.70 -21.29 25.86
C GLU A 68 -6.25 -19.85 25.84
N THR A 69 -5.52 -18.92 26.43
CA THR A 69 -5.94 -17.52 26.55
C THR A 69 -5.12 -16.57 25.70
N LYS A 70 -3.98 -17.03 25.16
CA LYS A 70 -3.05 -16.24 24.34
C LYS A 70 -2.36 -17.10 23.29
N TRP A 71 -1.74 -16.46 22.31
CA TRP A 71 -0.77 -17.11 21.42
C TRP A 71 0.42 -17.65 22.21
N ALA A 72 0.97 -18.77 21.76
CA ALA A 72 2.09 -19.43 22.40
C ALA A 72 3.33 -18.54 22.39
N PRO A 73 4.11 -18.49 23.48
CA PRO A 73 5.36 -17.74 23.52
C PRO A 73 6.31 -18.16 22.40
N GLY A 74 7.00 -17.17 21.84
CA GLY A 74 8.01 -17.39 20.82
C GLY A 74 7.50 -17.56 19.38
N HIS A 75 6.20 -17.42 19.14
CA HIS A 75 5.60 -17.49 17.81
C HIS A 75 5.34 -16.10 17.22
N LEU A 76 5.71 -15.92 15.96
CA LEU A 76 5.22 -14.89 15.04
C LEU A 76 4.38 -15.58 13.96
N ILE A 77 3.13 -15.19 13.78
CA ILE A 77 2.16 -15.91 12.95
C ILE A 77 1.61 -14.96 11.89
N ALA A 78 1.84 -15.25 10.60
CA ALA A 78 1.30 -14.48 9.48
C ALA A 78 0.21 -15.27 8.77
N VAL A 79 -0.93 -14.62 8.52
CA VAL A 79 -2.17 -15.29 8.12
C VAL A 79 -2.83 -14.58 6.95
N VAL A 80 -3.41 -15.34 6.03
CA VAL A 80 -4.22 -14.85 4.92
C VAL A 80 -5.48 -15.72 4.80
N SER A 81 -6.64 -15.10 4.65
CA SER A 81 -7.89 -15.74 4.22
C SER A 81 -8.29 -15.20 2.85
N LEU A 82 -8.51 -16.07 1.87
CA LEU A 82 -8.85 -15.65 0.51
C LEU A 82 -10.33 -15.27 0.36
N ASP A 83 -11.21 -15.81 1.22
CA ASP A 83 -12.63 -15.51 1.24
C ASP A 83 -13.20 -15.52 2.68
N PRO A 84 -13.53 -14.35 3.27
CA PRO A 84 -13.29 -13.01 2.74
C PRO A 84 -11.78 -12.68 2.74
N ARG A 85 -11.37 -11.77 1.85
CA ARG A 85 -9.99 -11.27 1.72
C ARG A 85 -9.56 -10.53 2.99
N ARG A 86 -8.78 -11.22 3.84
CA ARG A 86 -8.32 -10.75 5.16
C ARG A 86 -6.92 -11.23 5.49
N ASN A 87 -6.02 -10.33 5.89
CA ASN A 87 -4.63 -10.65 6.25
C ASN A 87 -4.36 -10.35 7.72
N GLY A 88 -3.48 -11.10 8.38
CA GLY A 88 -3.21 -10.98 9.81
C GLY A 88 -1.76 -11.24 10.19
N ILE A 89 -1.32 -10.58 11.26
CA ILE A 89 -0.05 -10.82 11.95
C ILE A 89 -0.38 -10.97 13.43
N TYR A 90 -0.04 -12.11 14.02
CA TYR A 90 -0.24 -12.43 15.42
C TYR A 90 1.07 -12.82 16.08
N CYS A 91 1.15 -12.69 17.40
CA CYS A 91 2.36 -13.08 18.13
C CYS A 91 2.08 -13.47 19.57
N GLY A 92 2.96 -14.30 20.12
CA GLY A 92 3.08 -14.48 21.57
C GLY A 92 3.49 -13.17 22.24
N ASP A 93 3.09 -12.95 23.49
CA ASP A 93 3.33 -11.69 24.21
C ASP A 93 4.82 -11.26 24.21
N ASP A 94 5.73 -12.22 24.36
CA ASP A 94 7.17 -12.02 24.36
C ASP A 94 7.70 -11.55 23.00
N VAL A 95 7.18 -12.14 21.92
CA VAL A 95 7.48 -11.74 20.54
C VAL A 95 6.86 -10.38 20.22
N CYS A 96 5.58 -10.16 20.56
CA CYS A 96 4.93 -8.87 20.33
C CYS A 96 5.64 -7.74 21.07
N SER A 97 6.14 -8.00 22.29
CA SER A 97 6.92 -7.02 23.05
C SER A 97 8.29 -6.76 22.42
N ALA A 98 9.01 -7.81 22.02
CA ALA A 98 10.34 -7.69 21.40
C ALA A 98 10.29 -6.96 20.05
N LEU A 99 9.26 -7.23 19.25
CA LEU A 99 9.03 -6.61 17.94
C LEU A 99 8.18 -5.34 18.02
N GLN A 100 7.68 -4.98 19.21
CA GLN A 100 6.82 -3.81 19.42
C GLN A 100 5.54 -3.80 18.57
N LEU A 101 4.89 -4.96 18.39
CA LEU A 101 3.68 -5.16 17.55
C LEU A 101 2.35 -5.05 18.31
N ALA A 102 2.36 -4.92 19.64
CA ALA A 102 1.13 -4.90 20.42
C ALA A 102 0.39 -3.55 20.31
N GLY A 103 -0.65 -3.48 19.46
CA GLY A 103 -1.51 -2.29 19.35
C GLY A 103 -0.76 -1.02 18.91
N THR A 104 0.26 -1.17 18.07
CA THR A 104 1.15 -0.09 17.63
C THR A 104 1.11 0.12 16.12
N SER A 105 1.62 1.27 15.68
CA SER A 105 1.78 1.62 14.27
C SER A 105 2.69 0.68 13.46
N HIS A 106 3.48 -0.14 14.14
CA HIS A 106 4.33 -1.15 13.52
C HIS A 106 3.53 -2.37 13.06
N LEU A 107 2.50 -2.79 13.81
CA LEU A 107 1.61 -3.88 13.39
C LEU A 107 0.88 -3.50 12.10
N ASP A 108 0.41 -2.27 12.02
CA ASP A 108 -0.29 -1.79 10.84
C ASP A 108 0.61 -1.66 9.62
N TYR A 109 1.83 -1.14 9.81
CA TYR A 109 2.84 -1.11 8.75
C TYR A 109 3.10 -2.53 8.22
N SER A 110 3.17 -3.50 9.13
CA SER A 110 3.36 -4.90 8.78
C SER A 110 2.17 -5.47 8.00
N LEU A 111 0.94 -5.17 8.41
CA LEU A 111 -0.26 -5.61 7.70
C LEU A 111 -0.40 -4.93 6.33
N ASP A 112 -0.04 -3.65 6.22
CA ASP A 112 -0.06 -2.90 4.96
C ASP A 112 1.00 -3.41 3.98
N ALA A 113 2.17 -3.79 4.48
CA ALA A 113 3.23 -4.38 3.67
C ALA A 113 2.76 -5.63 2.93
N MET A 114 1.80 -6.38 3.48
CA MET A 114 1.24 -7.57 2.83
C MET A 114 0.35 -7.22 1.62
N LYS A 115 -0.39 -6.10 1.68
CA LYS A 115 -1.54 -5.84 0.80
C LYS A 115 -1.17 -5.72 -0.69
N PRO A 116 -0.08 -5.06 -1.11
CA PRO A 116 0.27 -4.96 -2.52
C PRO A 116 0.39 -6.33 -3.20
N SER A 117 1.16 -7.25 -2.60
CA SER A 117 1.32 -8.61 -3.12
C SER A 117 0.02 -9.42 -3.07
N LEU A 118 -0.77 -9.27 -2.00
CA LEU A 118 -2.07 -9.96 -1.87
C LEU A 118 -3.11 -9.50 -2.90
N ARG A 119 -3.13 -8.20 -3.24
CA ARG A 119 -3.99 -7.65 -4.31
C ARG A 119 -3.60 -8.16 -5.70
N GLN A 120 -2.33 -8.50 -5.88
CA GLN A 120 -1.79 -9.10 -7.11
C GLN A 120 -1.94 -10.63 -7.13
N GLY A 121 -2.48 -11.24 -6.07
CA GLY A 121 -2.64 -12.69 -5.94
C GLY A 121 -1.37 -13.44 -5.53
N ASN A 122 -0.30 -12.73 -5.18
CA ASN A 122 0.94 -13.34 -4.68
C ASN A 122 0.87 -13.52 -3.15
N ILE A 123 0.27 -14.63 -2.73
CA ILE A 123 0.00 -14.90 -1.31
C ILE A 123 1.28 -15.08 -0.49
N ALA A 124 2.25 -15.81 -1.05
CA ALA A 124 3.51 -16.09 -0.36
C ALA A 124 4.35 -14.82 -0.17
N ALA A 125 4.42 -13.95 -1.18
CA ALA A 125 5.10 -12.66 -1.04
C ALA A 125 4.40 -11.77 -0.02
N GLY A 126 3.06 -11.66 -0.07
CA GLY A 126 2.33 -10.85 0.91
C GLY A 126 2.55 -11.33 2.35
N LEU A 127 2.55 -12.65 2.57
CA LEU A 127 2.91 -13.25 3.86
C LEU A 127 4.33 -12.90 4.31
N PHE A 128 5.31 -13.08 3.43
CA PHE A 128 6.71 -12.78 3.71
C PHE A 128 6.94 -11.30 4.01
N GLU A 129 6.34 -10.41 3.23
CA GLU A 129 6.45 -8.95 3.38
C GLU A 129 5.93 -8.50 4.74
N GLY A 130 4.80 -9.05 5.20
CA GLY A 130 4.30 -8.77 6.53
C GLY A 130 5.23 -9.22 7.65
N VAL A 131 5.83 -10.41 7.52
CA VAL A 131 6.81 -10.92 8.50
C VAL A 131 8.12 -10.12 8.48
N LYS A 132 8.61 -9.76 7.29
CA LYS A 132 9.81 -8.93 7.13
C LYS A 132 9.60 -7.55 7.74
N ALA A 133 8.47 -6.92 7.46
CA ALA A 133 8.11 -5.65 8.07
C ALA A 133 8.03 -5.80 9.60
N ALA A 134 7.30 -6.80 10.10
CA ALA A 134 7.13 -7.06 11.54
C ALA A 134 8.44 -7.34 12.28
N SER A 135 9.48 -7.82 11.58
CA SER A 135 10.77 -8.16 12.17
C SER A 135 11.64 -6.97 12.52
N ASP A 136 11.34 -5.78 11.96
CA ASP A 136 12.13 -4.57 12.16
C ASP A 136 11.35 -3.55 13.00
N PRO A 137 11.56 -3.50 14.33
CA PRO A 137 10.83 -2.60 15.22
C PRO A 137 11.14 -1.12 14.99
N THR A 138 12.14 -0.80 14.17
CA THR A 138 12.45 0.56 13.73
C THR A 138 11.56 1.00 12.57
N LEU A 139 11.03 0.06 11.80
CA LEU A 139 10.00 0.29 10.79
C LEU A 139 8.66 0.51 11.48
N ARG A 140 8.52 1.67 12.08
CA ARG A 140 7.21 2.14 12.50
C ARG A 140 6.61 2.83 11.30
N ARG A 141 5.28 2.78 11.19
CA ARG A 141 4.64 3.87 10.48
C ARG A 141 5.01 5.15 11.25
N THR A 142 5.87 5.95 10.65
CA THR A 142 6.35 7.21 11.19
C THR A 142 5.66 8.33 10.44
N ASP A 143 5.29 9.35 11.20
CA ASP A 143 4.45 10.46 10.76
C ASP A 143 5.25 11.56 10.05
N ASN A 144 6.50 11.28 9.67
CA ASN A 144 7.47 12.29 9.26
C ASN A 144 8.57 11.78 8.29
N ASP A 145 8.40 10.66 7.59
CA ASP A 145 9.32 10.23 6.52
C ASP A 145 9.15 11.07 5.21
N THR A 146 8.95 12.37 5.40
CA THR A 146 8.75 13.42 4.39
C THR A 146 9.66 14.64 4.61
N SER A 147 10.53 14.68 5.62
CA SER A 147 11.55 15.75 5.65
C SER A 147 12.91 15.34 6.23
N LYS A 148 13.92 15.42 5.34
CA LYS A 148 15.37 15.27 5.57
C LYS A 148 15.91 13.83 5.66
N GLY A 149 16.09 13.25 4.46
CA GLY A 149 17.37 12.64 4.10
C GLY A 149 17.59 11.20 4.56
N THR A 150 16.79 10.26 4.03
CA THR A 150 17.21 9.00 3.38
C THR A 150 15.93 8.22 3.08
N SER A 151 15.32 8.49 1.93
CA SER A 151 14.15 7.76 1.46
C SER A 151 14.49 6.27 1.32
N VAL A 152 13.62 5.40 1.84
CA VAL A 152 13.67 3.94 1.63
C VAL A 152 13.60 3.55 0.14
N TRP A 153 13.27 4.52 -0.73
CA TRP A 153 13.40 4.44 -2.19
C TRP A 153 14.84 4.13 -2.67
N TRP A 154 15.89 4.56 -1.95
CA TRP A 154 17.29 4.22 -2.29
C TRP A 154 17.59 2.72 -2.09
N LEU A 155 16.82 1.99 -1.28
CA LEU A 155 17.04 0.55 -1.08
C LEU A 155 16.42 -0.32 -2.18
N LEU A 156 15.45 0.20 -2.93
CA LEU A 156 14.75 -0.58 -3.95
C LEU A 156 15.13 -0.20 -5.39
N LEU A 157 15.47 1.05 -5.69
CA LEU A 157 15.69 1.46 -7.10
C LEU A 157 17.00 2.19 -7.39
N GLY A 158 17.81 2.58 -6.41
CA GLY A 158 19.10 3.17 -6.72
C GLY A 158 19.97 3.37 -5.50
N GLY A 159 21.19 2.81 -5.52
CA GLY A 159 22.24 3.15 -4.56
C GLY A 159 22.68 2.03 -3.62
N GLY A 160 23.25 0.94 -4.17
CA GLY A 160 24.25 0.17 -3.42
C GLY A 160 23.83 -1.19 -2.85
N SER A 161 23.00 -1.96 -3.56
CA SER A 161 23.07 -3.43 -3.48
C SER A 161 22.36 -4.05 -4.67
N ALA A 162 23.12 -4.23 -5.75
CA ALA A 162 22.89 -5.29 -6.71
C ALA A 162 23.04 -6.65 -6.02
N ALA A 163 22.10 -7.03 -5.17
CA ALA A 163 21.98 -8.38 -4.65
C ALA A 163 20.94 -9.14 -5.49
N LEU A 164 21.20 -9.22 -6.80
CA LEU A 164 20.64 -10.27 -7.63
C LEU A 164 21.15 -11.60 -7.07
N LEU A 165 20.28 -12.33 -6.37
CA LEU A 165 20.53 -13.73 -6.08
C LEU A 165 20.27 -14.53 -7.36
N LEU A 166 21.29 -14.63 -8.22
CA LEU A 166 21.32 -15.60 -9.30
C LEU A 166 21.15 -17.02 -8.71
N GLY A 167 19.94 -17.54 -8.78
CA GLY A 167 19.56 -18.84 -8.23
C GLY A 167 19.91 -19.99 -9.16
N TYR A 168 20.97 -20.73 -8.83
CA TYR A 168 21.32 -22.01 -9.45
C TYR A 168 20.26 -23.08 -9.13
N GLY A 169 19.51 -23.48 -10.17
CA GLY A 169 18.76 -24.73 -10.39
C GLY A 169 18.03 -25.48 -9.26
N ILE A 170 16.70 -25.62 -9.38
CA ILE A 170 15.94 -26.80 -8.88
C ILE A 170 14.85 -27.17 -9.90
N ARG A 171 14.87 -28.44 -10.34
CA ARG A 171 13.86 -29.07 -11.18
C ARG A 171 12.67 -29.55 -10.32
N ARG A 172 11.44 -29.06 -10.55
CA ARG A 172 10.20 -29.76 -10.11
C ARG A 172 8.92 -29.32 -10.85
N GLY A 173 8.16 -30.33 -11.29
CA GLY A 173 6.69 -30.42 -11.24
C GLY A 173 5.81 -29.48 -12.08
N ALA A 174 5.45 -29.92 -13.29
CA ALA A 174 4.67 -29.22 -14.33
C ALA A 174 3.19 -28.85 -14.01
N ARG A 175 2.85 -28.37 -12.80
CA ARG A 175 1.47 -27.96 -12.45
C ARG A 175 1.31 -26.51 -11.99
N GLN A 176 2.39 -25.72 -11.86
CA GLN A 176 2.33 -24.30 -11.44
C GLN A 176 2.87 -23.33 -12.50
N GLY A 177 3.50 -23.82 -13.56
CA GLY A 177 4.18 -23.00 -14.55
C GLY A 177 3.31 -22.31 -15.56
N ALA A 178 2.09 -22.82 -15.76
CA ALA A 178 1.14 -22.13 -16.61
C ALA A 178 0.81 -20.74 -16.04
N GLU A 179 0.79 -20.57 -14.71
CA GLU A 179 0.44 -19.29 -14.10
C GLU A 179 1.63 -18.32 -14.06
N LEU A 180 2.82 -18.79 -13.70
CA LEU A 180 4.06 -17.99 -13.78
C LEU A 180 4.37 -17.53 -15.20
N THR A 181 4.18 -18.40 -16.19
CA THR A 181 4.39 -18.04 -17.61
C THR A 181 3.34 -17.03 -18.07
N LYS A 182 2.07 -17.19 -17.69
CA LYS A 182 1.03 -16.19 -17.98
C LYS A 182 1.32 -14.85 -17.31
N ARG A 183 1.77 -14.88 -16.06
CA ARG A 183 2.15 -13.69 -15.29
C ARG A 183 3.30 -12.96 -15.96
N HIS A 184 4.38 -13.66 -16.27
CA HIS A 184 5.52 -13.12 -17.01
C HIS A 184 5.11 -12.57 -18.38
N ASN A 185 4.34 -13.32 -19.18
CA ASN A 185 3.89 -12.84 -20.49
C ASN A 185 3.04 -11.57 -20.39
N ARG A 186 2.14 -11.49 -19.39
CA ARG A 186 1.35 -10.28 -19.14
C ARG A 186 2.24 -9.12 -18.72
N LEU A 187 3.15 -9.37 -17.77
CA LEU A 187 4.11 -8.38 -17.30
C LEU A 187 4.93 -7.83 -18.47
N ILE A 188 5.61 -8.67 -19.26
CA ILE A 188 6.44 -8.21 -20.39
C ILE A 188 5.62 -7.48 -21.45
N THR A 189 4.40 -7.93 -21.72
CA THR A 189 3.50 -7.25 -22.68
C THR A 189 3.16 -5.84 -22.19
N GLU A 190 2.73 -5.70 -20.94
CA GLU A 190 2.39 -4.40 -20.36
C GLU A 190 3.63 -3.53 -20.13
N TRP A 191 4.75 -4.15 -19.75
CA TRP A 191 6.03 -3.50 -19.56
C TRP A 191 6.52 -2.88 -20.86
N SER A 192 6.57 -3.67 -21.95
CA SER A 192 6.97 -3.19 -23.28
C SER A 192 6.05 -2.07 -23.75
N ARG A 193 4.74 -2.18 -23.50
CA ARG A 193 3.77 -1.12 -23.82
C ARG A 193 4.10 0.18 -23.07
N VAL A 194 4.38 0.10 -21.78
CA VAL A 194 4.72 1.26 -20.95
C VAL A 194 6.10 1.82 -21.30
N ALA A 195 7.09 0.97 -21.56
CA ALA A 195 8.44 1.34 -22.00
C ALA A 195 8.41 2.09 -23.33
N HIS A 196 7.61 1.64 -24.31
CA HIS A 196 7.41 2.35 -25.57
C HIS A 196 6.80 3.75 -25.43
N GLN A 197 6.04 3.99 -24.35
CA GLN A 197 5.46 5.29 -24.06
C GLN A 197 6.38 6.17 -23.19
N LEU A 198 7.50 5.62 -22.70
CA LEU A 198 8.32 6.29 -21.69
C LEU A 198 8.91 7.60 -22.19
N ASP A 199 9.41 7.64 -23.44
CA ASP A 199 9.95 8.86 -24.05
C ASP A 199 8.88 9.95 -24.20
N ASP A 200 7.67 9.58 -24.60
CA ASP A 200 6.54 10.51 -24.72
C ASP A 200 6.17 11.11 -23.35
N TYR A 201 6.13 10.28 -22.31
CA TYR A 201 5.85 10.74 -20.95
C TYR A 201 7.02 11.54 -20.36
N ASP A 202 8.26 11.23 -20.70
CA ASP A 202 9.42 12.01 -20.28
C ASP A 202 9.38 13.42 -20.88
N ILE A 203 9.02 13.52 -22.17
CA ILE A 203 8.76 14.82 -22.82
C ILE A 203 7.61 15.54 -22.13
N ARG A 204 6.48 14.86 -21.88
CA ARG A 204 5.32 15.46 -21.20
C ARG A 204 5.70 16.00 -19.83
N ALA A 205 6.28 15.18 -18.96
CA ALA A 205 6.67 15.56 -17.60
C ALA A 205 7.63 16.77 -17.57
N ASN A 206 8.56 16.83 -18.53
CA ASN A 206 9.50 17.97 -18.64
C ASN A 206 8.91 19.18 -19.37
N SER A 207 7.82 19.04 -20.12
CA SER A 207 7.13 20.13 -20.79
C SER A 207 6.18 20.92 -19.88
N LEU A 208 5.85 20.37 -18.71
CA LEU A 208 4.95 21.01 -17.75
C LEU A 208 5.61 22.26 -17.13
N THR A 209 4.87 23.36 -17.12
CA THR A 209 5.31 24.69 -16.68
C THR A 209 4.45 25.29 -15.58
N SER A 210 3.29 24.71 -15.29
CA SER A 210 2.39 25.18 -14.23
C SER A 210 3.03 25.11 -12.84
N VAL A 211 2.45 25.84 -11.89
CA VAL A 211 2.90 25.88 -10.48
C VAL A 211 2.82 24.53 -9.76
N PHE A 212 2.05 23.58 -10.30
CA PHE A 212 1.94 22.21 -9.78
C PHE A 212 3.06 21.29 -10.28
N ALA A 213 3.77 21.67 -11.34
CA ALA A 213 4.89 20.94 -11.90
C ALA A 213 6.22 21.39 -11.24
N ASP A 214 6.30 21.20 -9.93
CA ASP A 214 7.43 21.66 -9.12
C ASP A 214 8.68 20.77 -9.26
N ALA A 215 9.75 21.16 -8.55
CA ALA A 215 11.00 20.40 -8.57
C ALA A 215 10.86 18.99 -7.94
N GLN A 216 9.91 18.80 -7.03
CA GLN A 216 9.67 17.52 -6.38
C GLN A 216 8.99 16.55 -7.34
N LEU A 217 7.94 16.97 -8.07
CA LEU A 217 7.26 16.14 -9.06
C LEU A 217 8.24 15.67 -10.15
N ARG A 218 9.10 16.56 -10.65
CA ARG A 218 10.13 16.20 -11.65
C ARG A 218 11.17 15.22 -11.09
N HIS A 219 11.53 15.37 -9.81
CA HIS A 219 12.43 14.45 -9.14
C HIS A 219 11.78 13.07 -8.97
N GLU A 220 10.54 13.00 -8.50
CA GLU A 220 9.77 11.76 -8.36
C GLU A 220 9.61 11.04 -9.71
N TRP A 221 9.34 11.78 -10.79
CA TRP A 221 9.30 11.22 -12.15
C TRP A 221 10.65 10.66 -12.58
N THR A 222 11.73 11.42 -12.40
CA THR A 222 13.09 11.00 -12.81
C THR A 222 13.52 9.73 -12.08
N GLU A 223 13.29 9.67 -10.76
CA GLU A 223 13.61 8.49 -9.95
C GLU A 223 12.81 7.26 -10.41
N LEU A 224 11.51 7.43 -10.65
CA LEU A 224 10.65 6.34 -11.13
C LEU A 224 11.05 5.85 -12.52
N ARG A 225 11.37 6.75 -13.44
CA ARG A 225 11.82 6.43 -14.79
C ARG A 225 13.12 5.65 -14.77
N ASP A 226 14.12 6.14 -14.04
CA ASP A 226 15.44 5.50 -13.96
C ASP A 226 15.33 4.12 -13.30
N GLY A 227 14.50 3.99 -12.26
CA GLY A 227 14.18 2.70 -11.64
C GLY A 227 13.45 1.74 -12.56
N PHE A 228 12.49 2.22 -13.36
CA PHE A 228 11.79 1.42 -14.36
C PHE A 228 12.78 0.90 -15.42
N VAL A 229 13.66 1.73 -15.96
CA VAL A 229 14.68 1.26 -16.93
C VAL A 229 15.62 0.21 -16.30
N ALA A 230 16.02 0.40 -15.05
CA ALA A 230 16.88 -0.57 -14.35
C ALA A 230 16.23 -1.95 -14.18
N VAL A 231 14.91 -2.01 -13.94
CA VAL A 231 14.17 -3.28 -13.86
C VAL A 231 14.02 -3.91 -15.25
N GLU A 232 13.89 -3.12 -16.32
CA GLU A 232 13.83 -3.62 -17.69
C GLU A 232 15.13 -4.38 -18.07
N GLU A 233 16.29 -3.81 -17.75
CA GLU A 233 17.59 -4.47 -17.96
C GLU A 233 17.66 -5.84 -17.25
N GLN A 234 17.03 -5.96 -16.08
CA GLN A 234 16.96 -7.21 -15.34
C GLN A 234 16.00 -8.21 -15.98
N LEU A 235 14.84 -7.75 -16.46
CA LEU A 235 13.88 -8.60 -17.17
C LEU A 235 14.48 -9.17 -18.47
N HIS A 236 15.39 -8.46 -19.13
CA HIS A 236 16.13 -8.96 -20.30
C HIS A 236 17.09 -10.12 -20.00
N THR A 237 17.41 -10.38 -18.72
CA THR A 237 18.20 -11.56 -18.33
C THR A 237 17.38 -12.85 -18.36
N ILE A 238 16.04 -12.73 -18.37
CA ILE A 238 15.13 -13.86 -18.54
C ILE A 238 15.15 -14.28 -20.02
N PRO A 239 15.28 -15.59 -20.32
CA PRO A 239 15.22 -16.07 -21.70
C PRO A 239 13.94 -15.63 -22.42
N GLU A 240 14.01 -15.33 -23.72
CA GLU A 240 12.90 -14.76 -24.51
C GLU A 240 11.65 -15.66 -24.59
N ALA A 241 11.84 -16.98 -24.49
CA ALA A 241 10.76 -17.96 -24.37
C ALA A 241 11.02 -18.83 -23.14
N PRO A 242 10.89 -18.27 -21.93
CA PRO A 242 11.33 -18.94 -20.73
C PRO A 242 10.33 -20.05 -20.40
N THR A 243 10.86 -21.22 -20.10
CA THR A 243 10.03 -22.29 -19.54
C THR A 243 9.71 -21.98 -18.08
N GLU A 244 8.75 -22.71 -17.52
CA GLU A 244 8.44 -22.68 -16.07
C GLU A 244 9.70 -22.81 -15.19
N GLN A 245 10.64 -23.68 -15.58
CA GLN A 245 11.90 -23.86 -14.84
C GLN A 245 12.83 -22.67 -14.95
N ASP A 246 12.75 -21.93 -16.05
CA ASP A 246 13.57 -20.74 -16.27
C ASP A 246 13.02 -19.55 -15.48
N LEU A 247 11.71 -19.49 -15.23
CA LEU A 247 11.04 -18.41 -14.49
C LEU A 247 11.04 -18.56 -12.97
N ALA A 248 11.08 -19.80 -12.45
CA ALA A 248 11.00 -20.04 -11.01
C ALA A 248 12.03 -19.25 -10.15
N PRO A 249 13.29 -19.05 -10.59
CA PRO A 249 14.26 -18.24 -9.85
C PRO A 249 13.91 -16.74 -9.79
N TYR A 250 13.11 -16.24 -10.74
CA TYR A 250 12.79 -14.82 -10.91
C TYR A 250 11.42 -14.44 -10.33
N ALA A 251 10.74 -15.32 -9.60
CA ALA A 251 9.36 -15.09 -9.15
C ALA A 251 9.20 -13.82 -8.27
N GLN A 252 10.21 -13.48 -7.47
CA GLN A 252 10.23 -12.24 -6.70
C GLN A 252 10.46 -11.03 -7.60
N ASP A 253 11.42 -11.11 -8.52
CA ASP A 253 11.75 -10.04 -9.46
C ASP A 253 10.54 -9.68 -10.34
N LEU A 254 9.75 -10.68 -10.75
CA LEU A 254 8.49 -10.46 -11.46
C LEU A 254 7.45 -9.71 -10.61
N THR A 255 7.46 -9.88 -9.28
CA THR A 255 6.55 -9.17 -8.37
C THR A 255 6.97 -7.72 -8.18
N GLU A 256 8.27 -7.48 -8.01
CA GLU A 256 8.82 -6.12 -7.91
C GLU A 256 8.63 -5.36 -9.23
N ALA A 257 8.78 -6.03 -10.35
CA ALA A 257 8.45 -5.47 -11.66
C ALA A 257 6.95 -5.12 -11.75
N GLU A 258 6.02 -5.98 -11.35
CA GLU A 258 4.59 -5.63 -11.35
C GLU A 258 4.27 -4.40 -10.47
N ARG A 259 4.93 -4.27 -9.32
CA ARG A 259 4.82 -3.09 -8.44
C ARG A 259 5.33 -1.84 -9.15
N THR A 260 6.54 -1.90 -9.72
CA THR A 260 7.17 -0.80 -10.46
C THR A 260 6.31 -0.38 -11.66
N LEU A 261 5.76 -1.35 -12.40
CA LEU A 261 4.83 -1.12 -13.51
C LEU A 261 3.54 -0.41 -13.04
N THR A 262 3.01 -0.79 -11.88
CA THR A 262 1.82 -0.14 -11.31
C THR A 262 2.11 1.31 -10.92
N MET A 263 3.24 1.55 -10.26
CA MET A 263 3.70 2.91 -9.91
C MET A 263 3.89 3.77 -11.15
N MET A 264 4.53 3.21 -12.19
CA MET A 264 4.72 3.89 -13.48
C MET A 264 3.38 4.26 -14.12
N LYS A 265 2.42 3.33 -14.16
CA LYS A 265 1.08 3.61 -14.71
C LYS A 265 0.33 4.69 -13.93
N ASN A 266 0.42 4.69 -12.60
CA ASN A 266 -0.18 5.74 -11.79
C ASN A 266 0.47 7.10 -12.07
N ALA A 267 1.80 7.16 -12.11
CA ALA A 267 2.52 8.38 -12.43
C ALA A 267 2.19 8.91 -13.84
N GLN A 268 2.12 8.04 -14.84
CA GLN A 268 1.69 8.38 -16.19
C GLN A 268 0.28 8.98 -16.20
N ASN A 269 -0.68 8.35 -15.52
CA ASN A 269 -2.04 8.89 -15.41
C ASN A 269 -2.07 10.27 -14.72
N ASN A 270 -1.27 10.46 -13.67
CA ASN A 270 -1.21 11.73 -12.93
C ASN A 270 -0.52 12.84 -13.75
N ILE A 271 0.52 12.49 -14.53
CA ILE A 271 1.12 13.39 -15.52
C ILE A 271 0.11 13.76 -16.60
N ASP A 272 -0.68 12.82 -17.11
CA ASP A 272 -1.72 13.10 -18.10
C ASP A 272 -2.77 14.06 -17.55
N VAL A 273 -3.23 13.88 -16.31
CA VAL A 273 -4.14 14.84 -15.65
C VAL A 273 -3.55 16.24 -15.67
N LEU A 274 -2.31 16.40 -15.22
CA LEU A 274 -1.63 17.69 -15.14
C LEU A 274 -1.42 18.31 -16.53
N TYR A 275 -0.95 17.50 -17.49
CA TYR A 275 -0.73 17.90 -18.88
C TYR A 275 -2.02 18.35 -19.55
N ASP A 276 -3.09 17.56 -19.45
CA ASP A 276 -4.40 17.83 -20.04
C ASP A 276 -4.98 19.15 -19.50
N VAL A 277 -4.93 19.37 -18.18
CA VAL A 277 -5.41 20.63 -17.57
C VAL A 277 -4.59 21.81 -18.06
N GLU A 278 -3.26 21.69 -18.08
CA GLU A 278 -2.35 22.76 -18.50
C GLU A 278 -2.55 23.16 -19.96
N HIS A 279 -2.82 22.18 -20.84
CA HIS A 279 -3.02 22.39 -22.26
C HIS A 279 -4.46 22.71 -22.67
N GLY A 280 -5.37 22.95 -21.72
CA GLY A 280 -6.71 23.42 -22.03
C GLY A 280 -7.72 22.34 -22.35
N ASP A 281 -7.49 21.08 -21.96
CA ASP A 281 -8.51 20.04 -22.12
C ASP A 281 -9.74 20.38 -21.27
N VAL A 282 -10.81 20.76 -21.96
CA VAL A 282 -12.07 21.21 -21.37
C VAL A 282 -12.66 20.16 -20.44
N GLN A 283 -12.65 18.88 -20.85
CA GLN A 283 -13.27 17.82 -20.06
C GLN A 283 -12.46 17.56 -18.79
N ARG A 284 -11.13 17.54 -18.89
CA ARG A 284 -10.26 17.38 -17.73
C ARG A 284 -10.43 18.52 -16.73
N ARG A 285 -10.44 19.77 -17.22
CA ARG A 285 -10.67 20.95 -16.38
C ARG A 285 -12.00 20.89 -15.62
N ILE A 286 -13.08 20.49 -16.31
CA ILE A 286 -14.39 20.25 -15.67
C ILE A 286 -14.28 19.18 -14.57
N ILE A 287 -13.60 18.05 -14.85
CA ILE A 287 -13.44 16.95 -13.89
C ILE A 287 -12.69 17.41 -12.64
N GLU A 288 -11.54 18.08 -12.79
CA GLU A 288 -10.73 18.52 -11.64
C GLU A 288 -11.43 19.62 -10.84
N ALA A 289 -12.10 20.58 -11.48
CA ALA A 289 -12.92 21.58 -10.77
C ALA A 289 -14.11 20.93 -10.03
N THR A 290 -14.71 19.89 -10.61
CA THR A 290 -15.79 19.12 -9.97
C THR A 290 -15.29 18.36 -8.75
N LYS A 291 -14.06 17.83 -8.75
CA LYS A 291 -13.48 17.18 -7.57
C LYS A 291 -13.37 18.17 -6.41
N LEU A 292 -12.89 19.40 -6.66
CA LEU A 292 -12.83 20.45 -5.62
C LEU A 292 -14.21 20.82 -5.10
N HIS A 293 -15.21 20.97 -5.98
CA HIS A 293 -16.60 21.19 -5.56
C HIS A 293 -17.10 20.08 -4.63
N LEU A 294 -16.86 18.81 -4.99
CA LEU A 294 -17.31 17.68 -4.15
C LEU A 294 -16.61 17.63 -2.78
N GLU A 295 -15.34 18.02 -2.74
CA GLU A 295 -14.55 18.11 -1.51
C GLU A 295 -15.04 19.25 -0.61
N LEU A 296 -15.29 20.43 -1.18
CA LEU A 296 -15.85 21.58 -0.47
C LEU A 296 -17.26 21.31 0.05
N GLN A 297 -18.10 20.66 -0.76
CA GLN A 297 -19.42 20.18 -0.33
C GLN A 297 -19.33 19.18 0.82
N LYS A 298 -18.28 18.36 0.87
CA LYS A 298 -18.02 17.48 2.00
C LYS A 298 -17.62 18.28 3.24
N ALA A 299 -16.67 19.19 3.13
CA ALA A 299 -16.27 20.08 4.23
C ALA A 299 -17.46 20.86 4.81
N LEU A 300 -18.34 21.39 3.95
CA LEU A 300 -19.57 22.10 4.34
C LEU A 300 -20.55 21.25 5.16
N ARG A 301 -20.53 19.93 5.00
CA ARG A 301 -21.36 19.00 5.79
C ARG A 301 -20.70 18.61 7.11
N THR A 302 -19.40 18.83 7.26
CA THR A 302 -18.62 18.41 8.42
C THR A 302 -18.46 19.55 9.43
N THR A 303 -18.32 20.80 8.98
CA THR A 303 -18.16 21.96 9.89
C THR A 303 -19.50 22.53 10.37
N ASP A 304 -19.52 22.98 11.62
CA ASP A 304 -20.62 23.72 12.25
C ASP A 304 -20.29 25.23 12.45
N ASP A 305 -19.05 25.65 12.17
CA ASP A 305 -18.62 27.05 12.35
C ASP A 305 -19.18 27.95 11.25
N THR A 306 -19.92 28.99 11.64
CA THR A 306 -20.62 29.87 10.68
C THR A 306 -19.65 30.67 9.79
N ALA A 307 -18.48 31.05 10.31
CA ALA A 307 -17.48 31.77 9.53
C ALA A 307 -16.79 30.84 8.52
N GLU A 308 -16.46 29.61 8.94
CA GLU A 308 -15.91 28.58 8.02
C GLU A 308 -16.92 28.21 6.93
N ILE A 309 -18.20 28.08 7.27
CA ILE A 309 -19.29 27.81 6.30
C ILE A 309 -19.38 28.92 5.24
N GLU A 310 -19.27 30.19 5.63
CA GLU A 310 -19.31 31.31 4.69
C GLU A 310 -18.11 31.25 3.73
N GLN A 311 -16.91 31.03 4.25
CA GLN A 311 -15.68 30.91 3.47
C GLN A 311 -15.73 29.70 2.52
N LEU A 312 -16.15 28.52 3.00
CA LEU A 312 -16.31 27.33 2.16
C LEU A 312 -17.31 27.54 1.01
N ARG A 313 -18.40 28.28 1.23
CA ARG A 313 -19.36 28.62 0.16
C ARG A 313 -18.76 29.53 -0.91
N GLU A 314 -17.90 30.46 -0.51
CA GLU A 314 -17.17 31.31 -1.46
C GLU A 314 -16.20 30.47 -2.31
N LEU A 315 -15.45 29.57 -1.67
CA LEU A 315 -14.56 28.64 -2.38
C LEU A 315 -15.35 27.69 -3.30
N ASP A 316 -16.52 27.21 -2.87
CA ASP A 316 -17.38 26.32 -3.67
C ASP A 316 -17.92 27.04 -4.91
N ALA A 317 -18.31 28.31 -4.77
CA ALA A 317 -18.73 29.14 -5.90
C ALA A 317 -17.59 29.34 -6.91
N ARG A 318 -16.34 29.49 -6.44
CA ARG A 318 -15.15 29.57 -7.31
C ARG A 318 -14.87 28.25 -8.02
N ALA A 319 -15.03 27.11 -7.35
CA ALA A 319 -14.91 25.78 -7.97
C ALA A 319 -15.98 25.58 -9.07
N LEU A 320 -17.23 25.98 -8.79
CA LEU A 320 -18.33 25.94 -9.77
C LEU A 320 -18.09 26.87 -10.95
N LEU A 321 -17.53 28.07 -10.73
CA LEU A 321 -17.14 28.98 -11.80
C LEU A 321 -16.09 28.35 -12.72
N LEU A 322 -15.05 27.73 -12.16
CA LEU A 322 -14.02 27.03 -12.95
C LEU A 322 -14.61 25.85 -13.75
N ARG A 323 -15.56 25.12 -13.16
CA ARG A 323 -16.27 24.03 -13.84
C ARG A 323 -17.14 24.54 -14.99
N ASP A 324 -17.86 25.64 -14.78
CA ASP A 324 -18.81 26.18 -15.75
C ASP A 324 -18.11 27.01 -16.84
N GLU A 325 -16.91 27.53 -16.55
CA GLU A 325 -16.06 28.28 -17.48
C GLU A 325 -14.64 27.64 -17.61
N PRO A 326 -14.52 26.40 -18.11
CA PRO A 326 -13.25 25.66 -18.16
C PRO A 326 -12.25 26.20 -19.20
N GLU A 327 -12.72 26.98 -20.17
CA GLU A 327 -11.90 27.53 -21.26
C GLU A 327 -11.25 28.88 -20.93
N ARG A 328 -11.42 29.39 -19.70
CA ARG A 328 -10.81 30.66 -19.30
C ARG A 328 -9.28 30.63 -19.44
N ASP A 329 -8.72 31.72 -19.95
CA ASP A 329 -7.26 31.90 -20.05
C ASP A 329 -6.58 31.85 -18.68
N THR A 330 -7.27 32.29 -17.63
CA THR A 330 -6.79 32.31 -16.25
C THR A 330 -7.09 31.02 -15.46
N PHE A 331 -7.64 29.97 -16.10
CA PHE A 331 -8.12 28.78 -15.40
C PHE A 331 -7.08 28.20 -14.43
N LEU A 332 -5.85 28.00 -14.88
CA LEU A 332 -4.80 27.39 -14.05
C LEU A 332 -4.39 28.28 -12.87
N ASP A 333 -4.28 29.59 -13.08
CA ASP A 333 -3.93 30.55 -12.02
C ASP A 333 -5.06 30.62 -10.99
N ASP A 334 -6.31 30.71 -11.46
CA ASP A 334 -7.51 30.74 -10.62
C ASP A 334 -7.67 29.41 -9.84
N PHE A 335 -7.36 28.27 -10.48
CA PHE A 335 -7.36 26.95 -9.85
C PHE A 335 -6.26 26.81 -8.80
N ALA A 336 -5.04 27.31 -9.06
CA ALA A 336 -3.95 27.29 -8.09
C ALA A 336 -4.24 28.16 -6.87
N LEU A 337 -4.75 29.37 -7.06
CA LEU A 337 -5.19 30.22 -5.96
C LEU A 337 -6.31 29.55 -5.17
N LEU A 338 -7.26 28.90 -5.84
CA LEU A 338 -8.31 28.13 -5.16
C LEU A 338 -7.74 26.98 -4.33
N ILE A 339 -6.80 26.20 -4.86
CA ILE A 339 -6.12 25.13 -4.09
C ILE A 339 -5.42 25.69 -2.85
N ALA A 340 -4.70 26.80 -2.98
CA ALA A 340 -4.02 27.43 -1.84
C ALA A 340 -5.00 27.87 -0.75
N ASP A 341 -6.12 28.49 -1.13
CA ASP A 341 -7.16 28.90 -0.18
C ASP A 341 -7.90 27.69 0.44
N ILE A 342 -8.10 26.62 -0.33
CA ILE A 342 -8.65 25.35 0.16
C ILE A 342 -7.69 24.71 1.16
N ALA A 343 -6.38 24.72 0.91
CA ALA A 343 -5.39 24.13 1.81
C ALA A 343 -5.48 24.73 3.22
N GLU A 344 -5.58 26.06 3.32
CA GLU A 344 -5.68 26.76 4.61
C GLU A 344 -6.93 26.35 5.39
N ILE A 345 -8.10 26.35 4.75
CA ILE A 345 -9.36 26.03 5.45
C ILE A 345 -9.51 24.53 5.72
N THR A 346 -9.06 23.67 4.82
CA THR A 346 -9.15 22.22 5.00
C THR A 346 -8.17 21.74 6.06
N GLU A 347 -7.00 22.36 6.21
CA GLU A 347 -6.12 22.12 7.36
C GLU A 347 -6.79 22.53 8.67
N ALA A 348 -7.45 23.69 8.73
CA ALA A 348 -8.16 24.12 9.93
C ALA A 348 -9.31 23.18 10.31
N ILE A 349 -10.14 22.78 9.34
CA ILE A 349 -11.23 21.81 9.51
C ILE A 349 -10.66 20.43 9.89
N ALA A 350 -9.57 20.01 9.25
CA ALA A 350 -8.93 18.75 9.60
C ALA A 350 -8.31 18.79 11.00
N ALA A 351 -7.72 19.91 11.41
CA ALA A 351 -7.19 20.08 12.75
C ALA A 351 -8.29 20.09 13.83
N SER A 352 -9.52 20.48 13.51
CA SER A 352 -10.65 20.49 14.46
C SER A 352 -11.43 19.17 14.49
N HIS A 353 -11.63 18.53 13.34
CA HIS A 353 -12.40 17.28 13.21
C HIS A 353 -11.54 16.02 13.18
N TYR A 354 -10.28 16.14 12.78
CA TYR A 354 -9.32 15.05 12.60
C TYR A 354 -8.03 15.26 13.44
N SER A 355 -8.16 15.96 14.58
CA SER A 355 -7.08 16.50 15.43
C SER A 355 -6.07 15.47 15.96
N ASP A 356 -6.47 14.20 16.02
CA ASP A 356 -5.71 13.08 16.56
C ASP A 356 -5.10 12.19 15.45
N THR A 357 -4.93 12.75 14.25
CA THR A 357 -4.23 12.06 13.15
C THR A 357 -2.73 12.04 13.40
N THR A 358 -2.20 10.84 13.66
CA THR A 358 -0.77 10.60 13.77
C THR A 358 -0.15 10.66 12.38
N ARG A 359 -0.75 10.04 11.37
CA ARG A 359 -0.12 9.82 10.06
C ARG A 359 -0.44 10.90 9.05
N ARG A 360 0.60 11.58 8.54
CA ARG A 360 0.49 12.56 7.45
C ARG A 360 1.54 12.28 6.39
N SER A 361 1.18 11.57 5.32
CA SER A 361 2.04 11.44 4.14
C SER A 361 1.28 11.93 2.93
N THR A 362 1.57 13.15 2.50
CA THR A 362 1.06 13.74 1.27
C THR A 362 1.22 12.75 0.10
N PRO A 363 0.15 12.46 -0.66
CA PRO A 363 0.22 11.56 -1.81
C PRO A 363 1.31 11.98 -2.80
N LYS A 364 2.05 11.01 -3.33
CA LYS A 364 3.13 11.22 -4.31
C LYS A 364 2.63 11.07 -5.75
N LEU A 365 3.45 11.40 -6.73
CA LEU A 365 3.11 11.20 -8.14
C LEU A 365 2.74 9.74 -8.48
N THR A 366 3.30 8.76 -7.77
CA THR A 366 2.99 7.33 -7.96
C THR A 366 1.72 6.86 -7.25
N SER A 367 1.15 7.70 -6.38
CA SER A 367 -0.01 7.37 -5.57
C SER A 367 -1.28 7.31 -6.41
N TYR A 368 -2.15 6.34 -6.11
CA TYR A 368 -3.44 6.22 -6.80
C TYR A 368 -4.45 7.30 -6.33
N ASP A 369 -4.25 7.79 -5.10
CA ASP A 369 -5.04 8.81 -4.41
C ASP A 369 -4.46 10.22 -4.59
N TRP A 370 -3.45 10.38 -5.45
CA TRP A 370 -2.95 11.69 -5.84
C TRP A 370 -4.04 12.50 -6.55
N SER A 371 -4.10 13.80 -6.24
CA SER A 371 -5.00 14.76 -6.89
C SER A 371 -4.24 16.00 -7.32
N LEU A 372 -4.72 16.67 -8.37
CA LEU A 372 -4.08 17.89 -8.88
C LEU A 372 -3.94 18.94 -7.76
N GLY A 373 -2.73 19.46 -7.60
CA GLY A 373 -2.39 20.43 -6.55
C GLY A 373 -1.96 19.84 -5.21
N THR A 374 -1.99 18.51 -5.05
CA THR A 374 -1.48 17.85 -3.82
C THR A 374 -0.02 18.26 -3.56
N GLY A 375 0.27 18.71 -2.33
CA GLY A 375 1.58 19.22 -1.91
C GLY A 375 1.83 20.70 -2.24
N TYR A 376 1.02 21.33 -3.09
CA TYR A 376 1.08 22.78 -3.32
C TYR A 376 0.48 23.51 -2.11
N HIS A 377 1.27 24.34 -1.43
CA HIS A 377 0.91 24.94 -0.13
C HIS A 377 0.45 23.90 0.91
N ASP A 378 1.11 22.74 0.94
CA ASP A 378 0.78 21.63 1.82
C ASP A 378 -0.66 21.11 1.67
N TYR A 379 -1.31 21.41 0.53
CA TYR A 379 -2.65 20.91 0.23
C TYR A 379 -2.70 19.39 0.25
N VAL A 380 -3.65 18.88 1.02
CA VAL A 380 -3.99 17.46 1.12
C VAL A 380 -5.51 17.36 1.00
N PRO A 381 -6.03 16.55 0.04
CA PRO A 381 -7.47 16.38 -0.11
C PRO A 381 -8.15 15.93 1.18
N LEU A 382 -9.35 16.45 1.48
CA LEU A 382 -10.11 16.06 2.68
C LEU A 382 -10.44 14.56 2.74
N THR A 383 -10.49 13.89 1.58
CA THR A 383 -10.62 12.43 1.47
C THR A 383 -9.40 11.69 2.01
N VAL A 384 -8.21 12.26 1.83
CA VAL A 384 -6.96 11.74 2.38
C VAL A 384 -6.91 11.97 3.89
N TRP A 385 -7.33 13.15 4.37
CA TRP A 385 -7.49 13.43 5.81
C TRP A 385 -8.47 12.49 6.50
N GLU A 386 -9.63 12.24 5.90
CA GLU A 386 -10.60 11.24 6.39
C GLU A 386 -9.97 9.85 6.40
N THR A 387 -9.23 9.48 5.34
CA THR A 387 -8.54 8.19 5.31
C THR A 387 -7.54 8.08 6.47
N TRP A 388 -6.86 9.17 6.86
CA TRP A 388 -5.97 9.19 8.03
C TRP A 388 -6.75 9.16 9.35
N HIS A 389 -7.86 9.87 9.45
CA HIS A 389 -8.69 9.92 10.65
C HIS A 389 -9.42 8.60 10.92
N ASP A 390 -10.09 8.04 9.92
CA ASP A 390 -10.74 6.74 10.00
C ASP A 390 -9.74 5.65 10.35
N TYR A 391 -8.51 5.82 9.88
CA TYR A 391 -7.40 4.96 10.20
C TYR A 391 -6.98 5.06 11.68
N ASP A 392 -6.91 6.27 12.26
CA ASP A 392 -6.48 6.50 13.65
C ASP A 392 -7.61 6.35 14.69
N HIS A 393 -8.88 6.53 14.30
CA HIS A 393 -10.06 6.50 15.17
C HIS A 393 -10.99 5.30 14.98
N ALA A 394 -10.59 4.32 14.17
CA ALA A 394 -11.32 3.06 14.08
C ALA A 394 -11.53 2.48 15.51
N PRO A 395 -12.78 2.33 15.98
CA PRO A 395 -13.04 1.93 17.36
C PRO A 395 -12.50 0.53 17.63
N VAL A 396 -11.71 0.39 18.69
CA VAL A 396 -11.37 -0.90 19.31
C VAL A 396 -12.61 -1.41 20.06
N ALA A 397 -13.66 -1.84 19.33
CA ALA A 397 -14.66 -2.86 19.68
C ALA A 397 -15.98 -2.69 18.89
N SER A 398 -16.48 -3.82 18.37
CA SER A 398 -17.85 -4.07 17.90
C SER A 398 -18.21 -3.58 16.49
N ALA A 399 -17.55 -4.12 15.47
CA ALA A 399 -18.03 -4.03 14.09
C ALA A 399 -19.09 -5.13 13.85
N SER A 400 -20.37 -4.77 13.96
CA SER A 400 -21.46 -5.46 13.27
C SER A 400 -22.03 -4.53 12.20
N ASP A 401 -21.99 -5.03 10.97
CA ASP A 401 -22.70 -4.59 9.77
C ASP A 401 -22.31 -3.26 9.09
N GLY A 402 -21.46 -3.41 8.06
CA GLY A 402 -21.87 -3.11 6.69
C GLY A 402 -21.81 -1.65 6.23
N SER A 403 -20.68 -1.23 5.64
CA SER A 403 -20.63 -0.49 4.36
C SER A 403 -19.23 0.05 4.05
N TRP A 404 -18.58 -0.56 3.05
CA TRP A 404 -17.63 0.02 2.08
C TRP A 404 -16.39 0.79 2.61
N GLY A 405 -15.25 0.09 2.60
CA GLY A 405 -13.97 0.67 2.14
C GLY A 405 -13.08 1.38 3.16
N ALA A 406 -12.59 0.68 4.21
CA ALA A 406 -11.38 1.10 4.92
C ALA A 406 -10.68 -0.10 5.56
N SER A 407 -9.36 -0.17 5.44
CA SER A 407 -8.55 -1.28 5.91
C SER A 407 -7.93 -0.97 7.29
N SER A 408 -8.71 -1.13 8.36
CA SER A 408 -8.20 -1.14 9.74
C SER A 408 -7.84 -2.57 10.15
N SER A 409 -6.82 -2.73 11.01
CA SER A 409 -6.50 -4.02 11.60
C SER A 409 -7.37 -4.30 12.81
N SER A 410 -8.26 -5.27 12.72
CA SER A 410 -9.00 -5.85 13.83
C SER A 410 -8.07 -6.64 14.76
N THR A 411 -8.04 -6.30 16.05
CA THR A 411 -7.27 -7.03 17.09
C THR A 411 -8.18 -7.86 18.02
N SER A 412 -9.50 -7.83 17.78
CA SER A 412 -10.53 -8.43 18.63
C SER A 412 -10.88 -9.88 18.27
N TYR A 413 -11.17 -10.70 19.28
CA TYR A 413 -11.70 -12.06 19.17
C TYR A 413 -13.13 -12.11 19.74
N SER A 414 -14.02 -12.89 19.12
CA SER A 414 -15.42 -13.05 19.55
C SER A 414 -15.55 -13.85 20.86
N SER A 415 -14.55 -14.66 21.21
CA SER A 415 -14.49 -15.35 22.50
C SER A 415 -13.91 -14.43 23.58
N GLY A 416 -14.71 -14.02 24.56
CA GLY A 416 -14.32 -13.11 25.65
C GLY A 416 -13.22 -13.62 26.60
N GLY A 417 -12.60 -14.76 26.34
CA GLY A 417 -11.50 -15.35 27.13
C GLY A 417 -10.12 -15.32 26.45
N PHE A 418 -10.03 -14.96 25.16
CA PHE A 418 -8.77 -14.96 24.42
C PHE A 418 -8.27 -13.52 24.17
N SER A 419 -7.03 -13.25 24.56
CA SER A 419 -6.36 -11.94 24.43
C SER A 419 -4.99 -12.16 23.77
N GLY A 420 -5.01 -12.48 22.48
CA GLY A 420 -3.80 -12.66 21.67
C GLY A 420 -3.24 -11.33 21.17
N GLY A 421 -1.91 -11.22 21.10
CA GLY A 421 -1.25 -10.07 20.48
C GLY A 421 -1.27 -10.11 18.94
N GLY A 422 -1.26 -8.93 18.33
CA GLY A 422 -1.38 -8.74 16.87
C GLY A 422 -2.80 -8.41 16.41
N GLY A 423 -3.09 -8.58 15.11
CA GLY A 423 -4.37 -8.23 14.50
C GLY A 423 -4.46 -8.56 13.00
N SER A 424 -5.60 -8.27 12.38
CA SER A 424 -5.88 -8.55 10.97
C SER A 424 -6.66 -7.47 10.25
N SER A 425 -6.32 -7.17 8.99
CA SER A 425 -6.99 -6.20 8.13
C SER A 425 -7.64 -6.83 6.90
N SER A 426 -8.40 -6.03 6.16
CA SER A 426 -8.82 -6.33 4.80
C SER A 426 -7.79 -5.88 3.76
N TRP A 427 -7.81 -6.46 2.56
CA TRP A 427 -7.02 -5.98 1.42
C TRP A 427 -7.80 -5.88 0.12
#